data_AF-A0A6A2YYJ4-F1
#
_entry.id   AF-A0A6A2YYJ4-F1
#
_cell.length_a   1.000
_cell.length_b   1.000
_cell.length_c   1.000
_cell.angle_alpha   90.00
_cell.angle_beta   90.00
_cell.angle_gamma   90.00
#
_symmetry.space_group_name_H-M   'P 1'
#
loop_
_entity.id
_entity.type
_entity.pdbx_description
1 polymer ?
#
loop_
_entity_poly.entity_id
_entity_poly.type
_entity_poly.pdbx_seq_one_letter_code
_entity_poly.pdbx_strand_id
1 'polypeptide(L)'
;MAMQEGNPAGTPSAQLVGNAFVEQYYHILHQSPNLVHRFYQDSSCLSRPDVYGNMTTVTTMQAINEKVLSLNYEDYTAEIKTADAQDSFEKGVIVLVTGCLTGKDNVRRKFTQTFFLAPQDKGYFVLNDVFRYFEDKELQNSVPVNGISEQASTPALAPEPEPTHDNLAEEPLTCLEDENINNGDEVLTLQTRRKDQLLKKKLLNLKTLQLIVRVLWLLIQLLQF
;
A
#
# COMPACT_ATOMS: atom_id res chain seq x y z
N MET A 1 -36.25 -14.17 29.04
CA MET A 1 -35.84 -14.05 27.63
C MET A 1 -34.49 -13.36 27.62
N ALA A 2 -33.46 -13.95 27.01
CA ALA A 2 -32.19 -13.26 26.82
C ALA A 2 -32.30 -12.38 25.55
N MET A 3 -31.82 -11.14 25.60
CA MET A 3 -31.66 -10.34 24.40
C MET A 3 -30.40 -10.81 23.68
N GLN A 4 -30.55 -11.23 22.43
CA GLN A 4 -29.43 -11.61 21.58
C GLN A 4 -28.87 -10.32 20.99
N GLU A 5 -27.72 -9.86 21.50
CA GLU A 5 -27.08 -8.64 20.99
C GLU A 5 -26.74 -8.81 19.50
N GLY A 6 -27.05 -7.78 18.71
CA GLY A 6 -26.87 -7.81 17.27
C GLY A 6 -25.39 -7.92 16.91
N ASN A 7 -25.03 -8.98 16.17
CA ASN A 7 -23.67 -9.19 15.67
C ASN A 7 -23.17 -7.92 14.94
N PRO A 8 -22.12 -7.24 15.42
CA PRO A 8 -21.63 -6.04 14.75
C PRO A 8 -21.10 -6.42 13.37
N ALA A 9 -21.55 -5.72 12.32
CA ALA A 9 -21.06 -5.94 10.97
C ALA A 9 -19.54 -5.70 10.94
N GLY A 10 -18.78 -6.78 10.76
CA GLY A 10 -17.33 -6.75 10.87
C GLY A 10 -16.70 -5.81 9.85
N THR A 11 -15.62 -5.13 10.25
CA THR A 11 -14.80 -4.34 9.33
C THR A 11 -14.40 -5.21 8.13
N PRO A 12 -14.63 -4.77 6.87
CA PRO A 12 -14.22 -5.54 5.71
C PRO A 12 -12.70 -5.69 5.68
N SER A 13 -12.20 -6.88 5.32
CA SER A 13 -10.76 -7.13 5.21
C SER A 13 -10.13 -6.30 4.09
N ALA A 14 -8.83 -6.00 4.22
CA ALA A 14 -8.07 -5.30 3.19
C ALA A 14 -8.24 -5.89 1.78
N GLN A 15 -8.27 -7.22 1.65
CA GLN A 15 -8.47 -7.89 0.36
C GLN A 15 -9.88 -7.68 -0.22
N LEU A 16 -10.92 -7.63 0.61
CA LEU A 16 -12.28 -7.34 0.14
C LEU A 16 -12.41 -5.87 -0.30
N VAL A 17 -11.83 -4.95 0.48
CA VAL A 17 -11.74 -3.52 0.14
C VAL A 17 -10.97 -3.32 -1.16
N GLY A 18 -9.80 -3.95 -1.29
CA GLY A 18 -8.92 -3.85 -2.45
C GLY A 18 -9.56 -4.38 -3.73
N ASN A 19 -10.18 -5.56 -3.67
CA ASN A 19 -10.88 -6.15 -4.83
C ASN A 19 -12.03 -5.24 -5.32
N ALA A 20 -12.90 -4.80 -4.41
CA ALA A 20 -14.03 -3.93 -4.76
C ALA A 20 -13.58 -2.55 -5.28
N PHE A 21 -12.52 -1.99 -4.69
CA PHE A 21 -11.90 -0.77 -5.19
C PHE A 21 -11.34 -0.94 -6.60
N VAL A 22 -10.60 -2.01 -6.88
CA VAL A 22 -9.99 -2.26 -8.20
C VAL A 22 -11.07 -2.45 -9.26
N GLU A 23 -12.08 -3.28 -9.00
CA GLU A 23 -13.21 -3.47 -9.92
C GLU A 23 -13.89 -2.14 -10.27
N GLN A 24 -14.23 -1.34 -9.25
CA GLN A 24 -14.90 -0.05 -9.46
C GLN A 24 -13.99 0.99 -10.13
N TYR A 25 -12.71 1.05 -9.76
CA TYR A 25 -11.74 2.00 -10.28
C TYR A 25 -11.51 1.81 -11.77
N TYR A 26 -11.18 0.58 -12.22
CA TYR A 26 -10.91 0.33 -13.63
C TYR A 26 -12.18 0.37 -14.49
N HIS A 27 -13.35 0.00 -13.94
CA HIS A 27 -14.63 0.20 -14.61
C HIS A 27 -14.87 1.70 -14.90
N ILE A 28 -14.74 2.56 -13.89
CA ILE A 28 -14.95 4.01 -14.05
C ILE A 28 -13.84 4.64 -14.92
N LEU A 29 -12.59 4.19 -14.80
CA LEU A 29 -11.46 4.68 -15.61
C LEU A 29 -11.67 4.49 -17.11
N HIS A 30 -12.34 3.41 -17.53
CA HIS A 30 -12.61 3.12 -18.93
C HIS A 30 -13.99 3.63 -19.40
N GLN A 31 -15.03 3.60 -18.55
CA GLN A 31 -16.40 4.00 -18.92
C GLN A 31 -16.71 5.49 -18.69
N SER A 32 -16.00 6.17 -17.80
CA SER A 32 -16.25 7.57 -17.42
C SER A 32 -15.02 8.18 -16.73
N PRO A 33 -13.88 8.39 -17.42
CA PRO A 33 -12.63 8.88 -16.81
C PRO A 33 -12.80 10.25 -16.15
N ASN A 34 -13.74 11.07 -16.63
CA ASN A 34 -14.16 12.34 -16.05
C ASN A 34 -14.77 12.22 -14.63
N LEU A 35 -15.00 11.01 -14.11
CA LEU A 35 -15.47 10.74 -12.75
C LEU A 35 -14.36 10.17 -11.84
N VAL A 36 -13.22 9.75 -12.39
CA VAL A 36 -12.13 9.08 -11.65
C VAL A 36 -11.58 9.95 -10.52
N HIS A 37 -11.52 11.28 -10.71
CA HIS A 37 -11.05 12.22 -9.68
C HIS A 37 -11.84 12.12 -8.36
N ARG A 38 -13.07 11.57 -8.38
CA ARG A 38 -13.92 11.40 -7.18
C ARG A 38 -13.44 10.31 -6.22
N PHE A 39 -12.48 9.47 -6.64
CA PHE A 39 -11.76 8.57 -5.74
C PHE A 39 -10.70 9.28 -4.88
N TYR A 40 -10.36 10.53 -5.19
CA TYR A 40 -9.24 11.26 -4.59
C TYR A 40 -9.76 12.46 -3.77
N GLN A 41 -8.88 13.05 -2.96
CA GLN A 41 -9.10 14.33 -2.27
C GLN A 41 -7.95 15.30 -2.64
N ASP A 42 -8.01 16.56 -2.19
CA ASP A 42 -6.96 17.53 -2.57
C ASP A 42 -5.57 17.23 -1.97
N SER A 43 -5.53 16.45 -0.90
CA SER A 43 -4.31 15.91 -0.29
C SER A 43 -3.69 14.74 -1.07
N SER A 44 -4.39 14.20 -2.08
CA SER A 44 -3.95 13.03 -2.82
C SER A 44 -2.81 13.32 -3.81
N CYS A 45 -1.99 12.30 -4.07
CA CYS A 45 -0.90 12.33 -5.06
C CYS A 45 -1.10 11.25 -6.12
N LEU A 46 -1.15 11.63 -7.41
CA LEU A 46 -1.19 10.73 -8.55
C LEU A 46 0.12 10.83 -9.34
N SER A 47 0.82 9.70 -9.47
CA SER A 47 2.09 9.57 -10.16
C SER A 47 1.93 8.72 -11.43
N ARG A 48 2.37 9.25 -12.57
CA ARG A 48 2.28 8.63 -13.90
C ARG A 48 3.55 8.88 -14.71
N PRO A 49 4.01 7.92 -15.54
CA PRO A 49 5.07 8.18 -16.50
C PRO A 49 4.64 9.25 -17.52
N ASP A 50 5.60 10.04 -18.00
CA ASP A 50 5.47 10.87 -19.20
C ASP A 50 5.81 10.07 -20.48
N VAL A 51 5.80 10.75 -21.63
CA VAL A 51 6.15 10.16 -22.94
C VAL A 51 7.61 9.72 -23.06
N TYR A 52 8.47 10.08 -22.10
CA TYR A 52 9.88 9.70 -22.01
C TYR A 52 10.14 8.65 -20.91
N GLY A 53 9.09 8.21 -20.20
CA GLY A 53 9.16 7.25 -19.09
C GLY A 53 9.53 7.85 -17.73
N ASN A 54 9.70 9.17 -17.61
CA ASN A 54 9.97 9.84 -16.34
C ASN A 54 8.69 9.92 -15.50
N MET A 55 8.80 9.73 -14.18
CA MET A 55 7.64 9.86 -13.30
C MET A 55 7.28 11.33 -13.08
N THR A 56 6.05 11.69 -13.47
CA THR A 56 5.42 12.97 -13.16
C THR A 56 4.36 12.76 -12.08
N THR A 57 4.32 13.66 -11.09
CA THR A 57 3.36 13.61 -9.96
C THR A 57 2.50 14.87 -9.96
N VAL A 58 1.19 14.70 -9.78
CA VAL A 58 0.23 15.78 -9.58
C VAL A 58 -0.52 15.60 -8.26
N THR A 59 -0.98 16.71 -7.69
CA THR A 59 -1.81 16.78 -6.48
C THR A 59 -3.03 17.66 -6.74
N THR A 60 -3.98 17.75 -5.80
CA THR A 60 -5.33 18.32 -5.98
C THR A 60 -6.25 17.50 -6.89
N MET A 61 -7.55 17.46 -6.58
CA MET A 61 -8.55 16.75 -7.38
C MET A 61 -8.63 17.29 -8.82
N GLN A 62 -8.39 18.60 -9.00
CA GLN A 62 -8.39 19.24 -10.31
C GLN A 62 -7.24 18.74 -11.20
N ALA A 63 -5.98 18.87 -10.77
CA ALA A 63 -4.86 18.45 -11.62
C ALA A 63 -4.79 16.92 -11.77
N ILE A 64 -5.32 16.16 -10.80
CA ILE A 64 -5.57 14.71 -10.94
C ILE A 64 -6.56 14.45 -12.09
N ASN A 65 -7.69 15.16 -12.16
CA ASN A 65 -8.66 15.04 -13.24
C ASN A 65 -8.05 15.39 -14.61
N GLU A 66 -7.37 16.54 -14.70
CA GLU A 66 -6.70 17.00 -15.92
C GLU A 66 -5.65 15.98 -16.40
N LYS A 67 -4.85 15.44 -15.48
CA LYS A 67 -3.83 14.42 -15.80
C LYS A 67 -4.46 13.11 -16.26
N VAL A 68 -5.53 12.62 -15.61
CA VAL A 68 -6.23 11.38 -16.02
C VAL A 68 -6.85 11.53 -17.42
N LEU A 69 -7.49 12.67 -17.71
CA LEU A 69 -8.06 12.94 -19.03
C LEU A 69 -6.98 13.04 -20.11
N SER A 70 -5.82 13.65 -19.80
CA SER A 70 -4.67 13.75 -20.73
C SER A 70 -4.00 12.42 -21.12
N LEU A 71 -4.40 11.32 -20.48
CA LEU A 71 -3.85 9.97 -20.70
C LEU A 71 -4.75 9.09 -21.57
N ASN A 72 -5.92 9.58 -22.00
CA ASN A 72 -6.78 8.93 -22.99
C ASN A 72 -7.13 7.45 -22.65
N TYR A 73 -7.45 7.15 -21.39
CA TYR A 73 -7.74 5.76 -20.96
C TYR A 73 -8.93 5.09 -21.66
N GLU A 74 -9.80 5.86 -22.33
CA GLU A 74 -10.86 5.36 -23.23
C GLU A 74 -10.28 4.66 -24.49
N ASP A 75 -9.06 5.02 -24.90
CA ASP A 75 -8.34 4.42 -26.03
C ASP A 75 -7.61 3.11 -25.66
N TYR A 76 -7.71 2.65 -24.41
CA TYR A 76 -7.03 1.47 -23.89
C TYR A 76 -8.00 0.46 -23.23
N THR A 77 -7.83 -0.82 -23.56
CA THR A 77 -8.46 -1.91 -22.82
C THR A 77 -7.56 -2.31 -21.64
N ALA A 78 -8.10 -2.29 -20.42
CA ALA A 78 -7.41 -2.72 -19.22
C ALA A 78 -7.70 -4.20 -18.88
N GLU A 79 -6.65 -4.96 -18.63
CA GLU A 79 -6.68 -6.37 -18.24
C GLU A 79 -5.97 -6.53 -16.89
N ILE A 80 -6.73 -6.76 -15.82
CA ILE A 80 -6.17 -6.96 -14.47
C ILE A 80 -5.78 -8.43 -14.28
N LYS A 81 -4.59 -8.67 -13.73
CA LYS A 81 -4.01 -10.01 -13.53
C LYS A 81 -3.93 -10.39 -12.06
N THR A 82 -3.45 -9.48 -11.22
CA THR A 82 -3.52 -9.62 -9.76
C THR A 82 -3.97 -8.31 -9.13
N ALA A 83 -4.62 -8.43 -7.98
CA ALA A 83 -4.97 -7.34 -7.09
C ALA A 83 -4.78 -7.86 -5.67
N ASP A 84 -3.70 -7.44 -5.03
CA ASP A 84 -3.22 -7.98 -3.76
C ASP A 84 -3.23 -6.85 -2.73
N ALA A 85 -3.89 -7.04 -1.58
CA ALA A 85 -4.10 -5.94 -0.61
C ALA A 85 -3.81 -6.30 0.84
N GLN A 86 -3.29 -5.32 1.59
CA GLN A 86 -2.86 -5.46 2.97
C GLN A 86 -3.33 -4.29 3.84
N ASP A 87 -3.72 -4.60 5.07
CA ASP A 87 -3.95 -3.62 6.12
C ASP A 87 -2.66 -2.86 6.44
N SER A 88 -2.78 -1.54 6.61
CA SER A 88 -1.64 -0.63 6.73
C SER A 88 -1.90 0.46 7.77
N PHE A 89 -1.06 1.50 7.76
CA PHE A 89 -1.05 2.55 8.77
C PHE A 89 -2.42 3.27 8.87
N GLU A 90 -2.83 3.59 10.11
CA GLU A 90 -4.10 4.28 10.43
C GLU A 90 -5.39 3.64 9.87
N LYS A 91 -5.38 2.30 9.67
CA LYS A 91 -6.45 1.53 9.00
C LYS A 91 -6.57 1.81 7.49
N GLY A 92 -5.57 2.45 6.88
CA GLY A 92 -5.49 2.49 5.42
C GLY A 92 -5.18 1.12 4.84
N VAL A 93 -5.48 0.93 3.56
CA VAL A 93 -5.22 -0.31 2.82
C VAL A 93 -4.21 -0.02 1.71
N ILE A 94 -3.13 -0.80 1.64
CA ILE A 94 -2.26 -0.82 0.45
C ILE A 94 -2.85 -1.82 -0.53
N VAL A 95 -2.97 -1.43 -1.79
CA VAL A 95 -3.38 -2.32 -2.90
C VAL A 95 -2.30 -2.30 -3.97
N LEU A 96 -1.76 -3.47 -4.30
CA LEU A 96 -0.86 -3.69 -5.43
C LEU A 96 -1.66 -4.33 -6.56
N VAL A 97 -1.60 -3.74 -7.75
CA VAL A 97 -2.28 -4.24 -8.95
C VAL A 97 -1.24 -4.54 -10.02
N THR A 98 -1.34 -5.71 -10.64
CA THR A 98 -0.59 -6.04 -11.86
C THR A 98 -1.56 -6.26 -13.02
N GLY A 99 -1.18 -5.83 -14.22
CA GLY A 99 -2.06 -5.93 -15.37
C GLY A 99 -1.40 -5.60 -16.71
N CYS A 100 -2.25 -5.43 -17.73
CA CYS A 100 -1.87 -4.93 -19.04
C CYS A 100 -2.83 -3.84 -19.51
N LEU A 101 -2.30 -2.84 -20.21
CA LEU A 101 -3.09 -1.94 -21.05
C LEU A 101 -2.79 -2.27 -22.52
N THR A 102 -3.83 -2.49 -23.31
CA THR A 102 -3.72 -2.71 -24.76
C THR A 102 -4.33 -1.52 -25.48
N GLY A 103 -3.55 -0.79 -26.27
CA GLY A 103 -4.04 0.36 -27.04
C GLY A 103 -4.74 -0.05 -28.34
N LYS A 104 -5.34 0.94 -29.02
CA LYS A 104 -5.89 0.79 -30.39
C LYS A 104 -4.85 0.35 -31.45
N ASP A 105 -3.57 0.51 -31.14
CA ASP A 105 -2.42 -0.02 -31.89
C ASP A 105 -2.22 -1.55 -31.71
N ASN A 106 -3.00 -2.18 -30.83
CA ASN A 106 -2.84 -3.56 -30.34
C ASN A 106 -1.53 -3.79 -29.56
N VAL A 107 -0.82 -2.74 -29.16
CA VAL A 107 0.39 -2.83 -28.34
C VAL A 107 -0.01 -3.03 -26.88
N ARG A 108 0.17 -4.25 -26.38
CA ARG A 108 -0.07 -4.64 -24.99
C ARG A 108 1.15 -4.30 -24.13
N ARG A 109 1.01 -3.33 -23.21
CA ARG A 109 2.05 -2.92 -22.27
C ARG A 109 1.71 -3.45 -20.87
N LYS A 110 2.64 -4.16 -20.22
CA LYS A 110 2.47 -4.56 -18.81
C LYS A 110 2.60 -3.34 -17.90
N PHE A 111 1.87 -3.36 -16.78
CA PHE A 111 1.98 -2.33 -15.76
C PHE A 111 1.88 -2.91 -14.36
N THR A 112 2.44 -2.17 -13.41
CA THR A 112 2.17 -2.28 -11.98
C THR A 112 1.59 -0.97 -11.48
N GLN A 113 0.61 -1.02 -10.59
CA GLN A 113 0.02 0.15 -9.96
C GLN A 113 -0.19 -0.09 -8.47
N THR A 114 0.36 0.78 -7.64
CA THR A 114 0.19 0.74 -6.18
C THR A 114 -0.71 1.88 -5.73
N PHE A 115 -1.73 1.55 -4.96
CA PHE A 115 -2.60 2.51 -4.29
C PHE A 115 -2.38 2.44 -2.77
N PHE A 116 -2.51 3.60 -2.11
CA PHE A 116 -2.79 3.66 -0.68
C PHE A 116 -4.16 4.30 -0.47
N LEU A 117 -5.09 3.50 0.04
CA LEU A 117 -6.46 3.87 0.35
C LEU A 117 -6.51 4.34 1.81
N ALA A 118 -6.70 5.64 2.03
CA ALA A 118 -6.87 6.22 3.36
C ALA A 118 -8.36 6.19 3.77
N PRO A 119 -8.69 5.91 5.05
CA PRO A 119 -10.08 5.89 5.51
C PRO A 119 -10.66 7.29 5.62
N GLN A 120 -11.98 7.39 5.47
CA GLN A 120 -12.77 8.62 5.65
C GLN A 120 -14.11 8.28 6.33
N ASP A 121 -14.96 9.28 6.63
CA ASP A 121 -16.25 9.12 7.32
C ASP A 121 -17.13 7.98 6.75
N LYS A 122 -17.04 7.74 5.43
CA LYS A 122 -17.69 6.63 4.73
C LYS A 122 -16.74 6.03 3.70
N GLY A 123 -16.21 4.85 4.01
CA GLY A 123 -15.30 4.10 3.13
C GLY A 123 -13.89 4.69 3.08
N TYR A 124 -13.31 4.73 1.89
CA TYR A 124 -11.92 5.11 1.65
C TYR A 124 -11.79 6.09 0.48
N PHE A 125 -10.67 6.81 0.44
CA PHE A 125 -10.21 7.56 -0.73
C PHE A 125 -8.76 7.20 -1.06
N VAL A 126 -8.36 7.39 -2.31
CA VAL A 126 -7.00 7.17 -2.81
C VAL A 126 -6.13 8.35 -2.37
N LEU A 127 -5.27 8.17 -1.37
CA LEU A 127 -4.30 9.19 -0.95
C LEU A 127 -3.04 9.14 -1.82
N ASN A 128 -2.58 7.95 -2.20
CA ASN A 128 -1.46 7.79 -3.11
C ASN A 128 -1.82 6.82 -4.23
N ASP A 129 -1.40 7.15 -5.45
CA ASP A 129 -1.54 6.35 -6.65
C ASP A 129 -0.23 6.43 -7.43
N VAL A 130 0.44 5.29 -7.61
CA VAL A 130 1.70 5.19 -8.37
C VAL A 130 1.57 4.09 -9.42
N PHE A 131 1.43 4.49 -10.68
CA PHE A 131 1.38 3.60 -11.84
C PHE A 131 2.73 3.63 -12.59
N ARG A 132 3.23 2.46 -13.00
CA ARG A 132 4.43 2.33 -13.84
C ARG A 132 4.24 1.22 -14.88
N TYR A 133 4.46 1.54 -16.15
CA TYR A 133 4.70 0.52 -17.17
C TYR A 133 6.01 -0.20 -16.88
N PHE A 134 6.01 -1.53 -17.05
CA PHE A 134 7.24 -2.31 -17.11
C PHE A 134 7.27 -3.12 -18.39
N GLU A 135 8.47 -3.29 -18.92
CA GLU A 135 8.74 -4.10 -20.10
C GLU A 135 9.37 -5.40 -19.64
N ASP A 136 8.83 -6.53 -20.08
CA ASP A 136 9.60 -7.76 -20.04
C ASP A 136 10.73 -7.62 -21.06
N LYS A 137 11.98 -7.74 -20.62
CA LYS A 137 13.09 -7.99 -21.53
C LYS A 137 13.07 -9.45 -21.98
N GLU A 138 11.96 -9.84 -22.61
CA GLU A 138 11.87 -11.04 -23.44
C GLU A 138 13.04 -10.99 -24.43
N LEU A 139 13.98 -11.92 -24.28
CA LEU A 139 15.19 -11.95 -25.07
C LEU A 139 14.81 -12.16 -26.54
N GLN A 140 14.96 -11.14 -27.38
CA GLN A 140 14.80 -11.25 -28.84
C GLN A 140 15.95 -12.03 -29.51
N ASN A 141 16.33 -13.15 -28.90
CA ASN A 141 17.27 -14.14 -29.42
C ASN A 141 16.51 -15.13 -30.31
N SER A 142 15.90 -14.65 -31.39
CA SER A 142 15.37 -15.50 -32.46
C SER A 142 16.50 -16.10 -33.29
N VAL A 143 17.31 -16.96 -32.67
CA VAL A 143 18.39 -17.71 -33.31
C VAL A 143 17.82 -19.06 -33.78
N PRO A 144 18.00 -19.46 -35.05
CA PRO A 144 17.44 -20.71 -35.55
C PRO A 144 18.10 -21.94 -34.91
N VAL A 145 17.27 -22.94 -34.62
CA VAL A 145 17.67 -24.22 -33.99
C VAL A 145 18.64 -25.00 -34.88
N ASN A 146 19.73 -25.51 -34.30
CA ASN A 146 20.46 -26.63 -34.90
C ASN A 146 21.27 -27.48 -33.88
N GLY A 147 20.69 -28.61 -33.43
CA GLY A 147 21.44 -29.85 -33.15
C GLY A 147 21.98 -30.18 -31.74
N ILE A 148 21.43 -31.26 -31.16
CA ILE A 148 22.14 -32.41 -30.54
C ILE A 148 22.62 -32.29 -29.05
N SER A 149 22.03 -33.16 -28.20
CA SER A 149 22.59 -34.08 -27.16
C SER A 149 23.95 -33.79 -26.47
N GLU A 150 24.18 -34.14 -25.17
CA GLU A 150 23.32 -34.80 -24.15
C GLU A 150 23.94 -34.76 -22.73
N GLN A 151 23.24 -35.40 -21.77
CA GLN A 151 23.68 -35.95 -20.48
C GLN A 151 23.92 -35.02 -19.27
N ALA A 152 23.32 -35.45 -18.15
CA ALA A 152 23.26 -34.79 -16.85
C ALA A 152 24.23 -35.41 -15.83
N SER A 153 24.39 -34.78 -14.65
CA SER A 153 24.81 -35.47 -13.40
C SER A 153 24.48 -34.66 -12.14
N THR A 154 23.77 -35.31 -11.20
CA THR A 154 23.48 -34.91 -9.80
C THR A 154 22.91 -36.14 -9.09
N PRO A 155 22.81 -36.20 -7.74
CA PRO A 155 23.33 -35.29 -6.71
C PRO A 155 24.54 -36.00 -6.02
N ALA A 156 24.79 -36.13 -4.71
CA ALA A 156 24.25 -35.64 -3.43
C ALA A 156 25.32 -35.86 -2.33
N LEU A 157 25.30 -35.07 -1.24
CA LEU A 157 25.79 -35.48 0.09
C LEU A 157 25.30 -34.51 1.19
N ALA A 158 24.95 -35.06 2.35
CA ALA A 158 24.71 -34.38 3.63
C ALA A 158 25.61 -35.06 4.70
N PRO A 159 25.85 -34.50 5.90
CA PRO A 159 24.80 -34.32 6.91
C PRO A 159 24.93 -33.07 7.83
N GLU A 160 23.99 -33.00 8.78
CA GLU A 160 23.96 -32.18 10.02
C GLU A 160 25.12 -32.54 11.00
N PRO A 161 25.40 -31.75 12.08
CA PRO A 161 24.49 -31.60 13.23
C PRO A 161 24.48 -30.22 13.95
N GLU A 162 23.47 -30.01 14.82
CA GLU A 162 23.55 -29.02 15.93
C GLU A 162 24.59 -29.41 17.01
N PRO A 163 24.93 -28.49 17.94
CA PRO A 163 24.38 -28.69 19.29
C PRO A 163 23.99 -27.41 20.08
N THR A 164 22.94 -27.60 20.90
CA THR A 164 22.56 -26.91 22.15
C THR A 164 23.63 -26.06 22.88
N HIS A 165 23.19 -24.93 23.47
CA HIS A 165 23.09 -24.84 24.93
C HIS A 165 22.21 -23.69 25.47
N ASP A 166 21.78 -23.89 26.71
CA ASP A 166 20.82 -23.11 27.51
C ASP A 166 21.41 -21.80 28.08
N ASN A 167 20.56 -20.89 28.57
CA ASN A 167 20.35 -20.70 30.03
C ASN A 167 19.42 -19.50 30.41
N LEU A 168 18.44 -19.83 31.27
CA LEU A 168 17.82 -19.08 32.39
C LEU A 168 17.51 -17.55 32.39
N ALA A 169 16.21 -17.29 32.68
CA ALA A 169 15.66 -16.53 33.83
C ALA A 169 15.63 -14.97 33.89
N GLU A 170 14.43 -14.44 33.62
CA GLU A 170 13.54 -13.69 34.56
C GLU A 170 14.07 -12.63 35.57
N GLU A 171 13.65 -11.36 35.34
CA GLU A 171 12.90 -10.45 36.26
C GLU A 171 13.43 -10.10 37.69
N PRO A 172 12.79 -9.18 38.50
CA PRO A 172 11.53 -8.43 38.32
C PRO A 172 11.56 -6.89 38.58
N LEU A 173 10.37 -6.31 38.42
CA LEU A 173 9.85 -4.96 38.75
C LEU A 173 10.26 -4.35 40.12
N THR A 174 10.10 -3.01 40.25
CA THR A 174 9.23 -2.42 41.30
C THR A 174 8.83 -0.95 41.02
N CYS A 175 7.75 -0.51 41.66
CA CYS A 175 7.12 0.83 41.52
C CYS A 175 7.22 1.62 42.84
N LEU A 176 6.96 2.93 42.81
CA LEU A 176 6.43 3.68 43.97
C LEU A 176 5.43 4.77 43.53
N GLU A 177 4.56 5.14 44.46
CA GLU A 177 3.44 6.09 44.33
C GLU A 177 3.66 7.28 45.28
N ASP A 178 2.87 8.35 45.14
CA ASP A 178 2.48 9.23 46.27
C ASP A 178 1.29 10.12 45.87
N GLU A 179 0.34 10.33 46.78
CA GLU A 179 -0.84 11.20 46.61
C GLU A 179 -0.69 12.54 47.36
N ASN A 180 -1.53 13.53 47.01
CA ASN A 180 -2.67 13.98 47.86
C ASN A 180 -3.04 15.48 47.64
N ILE A 181 -4.26 15.81 48.08
CA ILE A 181 -4.89 17.11 48.34
C ILE A 181 -5.55 17.82 47.14
N ASN A 182 -6.87 17.97 47.26
CA ASN A 182 -7.81 18.54 46.30
C ASN A 182 -8.00 20.06 46.49
N ASN A 183 -7.92 20.84 45.40
CA ASN A 183 -8.89 21.90 45.08
C ASN A 183 -8.81 22.33 43.59
N GLY A 184 -8.80 21.39 42.64
CA GLY A 184 -8.25 21.66 41.28
C GLY A 184 -8.97 21.06 40.06
N ASP A 185 -10.11 20.38 40.24
CA ASP A 185 -10.56 19.33 39.32
C ASP A 185 -10.86 19.77 37.88
N GLU A 186 -11.52 20.91 37.65
CA GLU A 186 -11.77 21.41 36.27
C GLU A 186 -10.49 21.86 35.55
N VAL A 187 -9.54 22.48 36.26
CA VAL A 187 -8.29 22.95 35.66
C VAL A 187 -7.36 21.76 35.41
N LEU A 188 -7.29 20.82 36.33
CA LEU A 188 -6.48 19.61 36.22
C LEU A 188 -6.98 18.71 35.07
N THR A 189 -8.30 18.46 34.97
CA THR A 189 -8.86 17.66 33.88
C THR A 189 -8.67 18.32 32.50
N LEU A 190 -8.82 19.64 32.39
CA LEU A 190 -8.52 20.37 31.14
C LEU A 190 -7.02 20.34 30.79
N GLN A 191 -6.13 20.45 31.77
CA GLN A 191 -4.68 20.32 31.53
C GLN A 191 -4.30 18.90 31.12
N THR A 192 -4.83 17.87 31.77
CA THR A 192 -4.62 16.46 31.39
C THR A 192 -5.15 16.20 29.98
N ARG A 193 -6.38 16.64 29.64
CA ARG A 193 -6.94 16.52 28.28
C ARG A 193 -6.07 17.20 27.21
N ARG A 194 -5.45 18.35 27.53
CA ARG A 194 -4.47 19.03 26.65
C ARG A 194 -3.15 18.25 26.55
N LYS A 195 -2.64 17.71 27.66
CA LYS A 195 -1.45 16.84 27.68
C LYS A 195 -1.69 15.57 26.84
N ASP A 196 -2.86 14.95 26.94
CA ASP A 196 -3.25 13.76 26.16
C ASP A 196 -3.37 14.07 24.66
N GLN A 197 -3.95 15.21 24.29
CA GLN A 197 -3.99 15.65 22.88
C GLN A 197 -2.58 15.93 22.35
N LEU A 198 -1.71 16.57 23.14
CA LEU A 198 -0.31 16.80 22.77
C LEU A 198 0.48 15.49 22.67
N LEU A 199 0.27 14.54 23.60
CA LEU A 199 0.91 13.23 23.60
C LEU A 199 0.43 12.38 22.42
N LYS A 200 -0.88 12.38 22.11
CA LYS A 200 -1.43 11.76 20.90
C LYS A 200 -0.84 12.38 19.63
N LYS A 201 -0.71 13.71 19.54
CA LYS A 201 -0.08 14.38 18.39
C LYS A 201 1.42 14.09 18.28
N LYS A 202 2.15 14.00 19.39
CA LYS A 202 3.56 13.55 19.43
C LYS A 202 3.71 12.09 19.01
N LEU A 203 2.82 11.21 19.47
CA LEU A 203 2.80 9.79 19.12
C LEU A 203 2.42 9.57 17.65
N LEU A 204 1.51 10.40 17.10
CA LEU A 204 1.18 10.45 15.69
C LEU A 204 2.43 10.78 14.87
N ASN A 205 3.06 11.94 15.15
CA ASN A 205 4.30 12.35 14.50
C ASN A 205 5.42 11.30 14.63
N LEU A 206 5.56 10.63 15.79
CA LEU A 206 6.55 9.59 16.00
C LEU A 206 6.27 8.35 15.14
N LYS A 207 5.00 7.93 15.03
CA LYS A 207 4.60 6.83 14.15
C LYS A 207 4.77 7.17 12.67
N THR A 208 4.41 8.38 12.24
CA THR A 208 4.68 8.87 10.89
C THR A 208 6.18 8.90 10.60
N LEU A 209 7.01 9.36 11.55
CA LEU A 209 8.46 9.36 11.42
C LEU A 209 9.04 7.93 11.36
N GLN A 210 8.54 7.00 12.19
CA GLN A 210 8.92 5.58 12.12
C GLN A 210 8.51 4.93 10.80
N LEU A 211 7.36 5.29 10.23
CA LEU A 211 6.92 4.84 8.91
C LEU A 211 7.83 5.40 7.81
N ILE A 212 8.14 6.71 7.84
CA ILE A 212 9.09 7.34 6.92
C ILE A 212 10.47 6.68 7.02
N VAL A 213 11.00 6.45 8.22
CA VAL A 213 12.29 5.78 8.43
C VAL A 213 12.26 4.34 7.92
N ARG A 214 11.17 3.59 8.10
CA ARG A 214 11.01 2.24 7.53
C ARG A 214 10.96 2.25 6.00
N VAL A 215 10.24 3.19 5.40
CA VAL A 215 10.19 3.36 3.93
C VAL A 215 11.56 3.76 3.39
N LEU A 216 12.27 4.69 4.05
CA LEU A 216 13.63 5.09 3.67
C LEU A 216 14.61 3.92 3.79
N TRP A 217 14.52 3.12 4.86
CA TRP A 217 15.35 1.94 5.05
C TRP A 217 15.11 0.87 3.98
N LEU A 218 13.85 0.59 3.64
CA LEU A 218 13.50 -0.31 2.52
C LEU A 218 14.03 0.22 1.18
N LEU A 219 13.91 1.52 0.91
CA LEU A 219 14.47 2.14 -0.29
C LEU A 219 16.00 2.07 -0.33
N ILE A 220 16.68 2.19 0.80
CA ILE A 220 18.14 2.03 0.90
C ILE A 220 18.54 0.55 0.65
N GLN A 221 17.81 -0.42 1.20
CA GLN A 221 18.05 -1.85 0.91
C GLN A 221 17.85 -2.17 -0.59
N LEU A 222 16.85 -1.56 -1.23
CA LEU A 222 16.59 -1.68 -2.68
C LEU A 222 17.59 -0.92 -3.58
N LEU A 223 18.55 -0.19 -2.99
CA LEU A 223 19.63 0.53 -3.69
C LEU A 223 21.03 -0.04 -3.37
N GLN A 224 21.09 -1.28 -2.86
CA GLN A 224 22.32 -2.01 -2.55
C GLN A 224 22.45 -3.33 -3.34
N PHE A 225 21.63 -3.51 -4.37
CA PHE A 225 21.61 -4.64 -5.32
C PHE A 225 21.48 -4.12 -6.76
#